data_AF-A0A4R8IFD5-F1
#
_entry.id   AF-A0A4R8IFD5-F1
#
_cell.length_a   1.000
_cell.length_b   1.000
_cell.length_c   1.000
_cell.angle_alpha   90.00
_cell.angle_beta   90.00
_cell.angle_gamma   90.00
#
_symmetry.space_group_name_H-M   'P 1'
#
loop_
_entity.id
_entity.type
_entity.pdbx_description
1 polymer ?
#
loop_
_entity_poly.entity_id
_entity_poly.type
_entity_poly.pdbx_seq_one_letter_code
_entity_poly.pdbx_strand_id
1 'polypeptide(L)' 'METLTLQYNQAIKEELLKVLEKFSKKDLEIIDENPKFDQVREELHADYEYTKRPDAVFYSIDEVEKMFEDENL' A
#
# COMPACT_ATOMS: atom_id res chain seq x y z
N MET A 1 -10.48 17.20 -18.01
CA MET A 1 -9.24 16.46 -18.27
C MET A 1 -9.59 15.19 -19.01
N GLU A 2 -8.68 14.69 -19.82
CA GLU A 2 -8.78 13.39 -20.50
C GLU A 2 -7.75 12.43 -19.87
N THR A 3 -8.08 11.14 -19.80
CA THR A 3 -7.23 10.13 -19.15
C THR A 3 -6.53 9.26 -20.19
N LEU A 4 -5.22 9.07 -20.03
CA LEU A 4 -4.42 8.14 -20.83
C LEU A 4 -3.77 7.10 -19.90
N THR A 5 -4.04 5.82 -20.15
CA THR A 5 -3.38 4.70 -19.47
C THR A 5 -2.13 4.31 -20.26
N LEU A 6 -0.98 4.27 -19.59
CA LEU A 6 0.30 3.91 -20.20
C LEU A 6 0.77 2.55 -19.68
N GLN A 7 0.95 1.58 -20.59
CA GLN A 7 1.72 0.38 -20.29
C GLN A 7 3.20 0.64 -20.59
N TYR A 8 4.06 0.47 -19.59
CA TYR A 8 5.49 0.72 -19.71
C TYR A 8 6.31 -0.39 -19.07
N ASN A 9 7.58 -0.51 -19.47
CA ASN A 9 8.52 -1.42 -18.82
C ASN A 9 9.02 -0.78 -17.50
N GLN A 10 9.05 -1.55 -16.42
CA GLN A 10 9.52 -1.06 -15.12
C GLN A 10 10.93 -0.44 -15.17
N ALA A 11 11.79 -0.90 -16.08
CA ALA A 11 13.13 -0.35 -16.29
C ALA A 11 13.14 1.14 -16.69
N ILE A 12 12.05 1.65 -17.29
CA ILE A 12 11.93 3.07 -17.70
C ILE A 12 11.10 3.91 -16.74
N LYS A 13 10.63 3.35 -15.61
CA LYS A 13 9.71 4.03 -14.68
C LYS A 13 10.24 5.39 -14.23
N GLU A 14 11.48 5.43 -13.74
CA GLU A 14 12.08 6.66 -13.20
C GLU A 14 12.27 7.74 -14.28
N GLU A 15 12.72 7.34 -15.47
CA GLU A 15 12.88 8.26 -16.61
C GLU A 15 11.53 8.81 -17.07
N LEU A 16 10.51 7.95 -17.15
CA LEU A 16 9.15 8.34 -17.49
C LEU A 16 8.58 9.32 -16.47
N LEU A 17 8.73 9.05 -15.17
CA LEU A 17 8.29 9.97 -14.11
C LEU A 17 8.98 11.32 -14.21
N LYS A 18 10.31 11.37 -14.42
CA LYS A 18 11.04 12.64 -14.62
C LYS A 18 10.52 13.46 -15.81
N VAL A 19 10.02 12.81 -16.85
CA VAL A 19 9.41 13.51 -18.00
C VAL A 19 8.03 14.05 -17.62
N LEU A 20 7.21 13.24 -16.95
CA LEU A 20 5.84 13.60 -16.55
C LEU A 20 5.82 14.69 -15.47
N GLU A 21 6.79 14.70 -14.55
CA GLU A 21 6.93 15.70 -13.49
C GLU A 21 7.30 17.10 -14.01
N LYS A 22 7.68 17.25 -15.28
CA LYS A 22 7.94 18.57 -15.90
C LYS A 22 6.66 19.36 -16.14
N PHE A 23 5.52 18.69 -16.18
CA PHE A 23 4.22 19.32 -16.35
C PHE A 23 3.67 19.77 -15.00
N SER A 24 2.93 20.88 -14.98
CA SER A 24 2.27 21.31 -13.75
C SER A 24 1.10 20.38 -13.42
N LYS A 25 0.75 20.25 -12.13
CA LYS A 25 -0.41 19.45 -11.71
C LYS A 25 -1.75 19.88 -12.34
N LYS A 26 -1.83 21.11 -12.86
CA LYS A 26 -3.01 21.61 -13.57
C LYS A 26 -3.10 21.08 -15.00
N ASP A 27 -1.94 20.77 -15.59
CA ASP A 27 -1.81 20.33 -16.98
C ASP A 27 -1.73 18.80 -17.09
N LEU A 28 -1.10 18.15 -16.11
CA LEU A 28 -0.96 16.70 -16.04
C LEU A 28 -0.99 16.23 -14.58
N GLU A 29 -1.90 15.31 -14.28
CA GLU A 29 -1.99 14.63 -13.00
C GLU A 29 -1.66 13.15 -13.19
N ILE A 30 -0.72 12.65 -12.39
CA ILE A 30 -0.45 11.21 -12.32
C ILE A 30 -1.45 10.63 -11.32
N ILE A 31 -2.47 9.95 -11.85
CA ILE A 31 -3.49 9.29 -11.05
C ILE A 31 -3.01 7.88 -10.78
N ASP A 32 -2.74 7.55 -9.51
CA ASP A 32 -2.43 6.17 -9.13
C ASP A 32 -3.75 5.38 -9.12
N GLU A 33 -3.96 4.55 -10.13
CA GLU A 33 -5.22 3.80 -10.33
C GLU A 33 -5.41 2.66 -9.32
N ASN A 34 -4.48 2.46 -8.38
CA ASN A 34 -4.55 1.37 -7.40
C ASN A 34 -4.90 1.88 -5.99
N PRO A 35 -6.18 2.20 -5.69
CA PRO A 35 -6.60 2.59 -4.36
C PRO A 35 -6.33 1.49 -3.31
N LYS A 36 -6.24 0.22 -3.73
CA LYS A 36 -5.82 -0.87 -2.82
C LYS A 36 -4.36 -0.74 -2.40
N PHE A 37 -3.48 -0.19 -3.25
CA PHE A 37 -2.08 -0.02 -2.86
C PHE A 37 -1.94 1.02 -1.76
N ASP A 38 -2.60 2.16 -1.89
CA ASP A 38 -2.58 3.19 -0.85
C ASP A 38 -3.24 2.69 0.45
N GLN A 39 -4.38 1.98 0.35
CA GLN A 39 -5.02 1.34 1.51
C GLN A 39 -4.10 0.34 2.22
N VAL A 40 -3.49 -0.59 1.46
CA VAL A 40 -2.56 -1.58 2.03
C VAL A 40 -1.33 -0.90 2.62
N ARG A 41 -0.83 0.18 2.00
CA ARG A 41 0.29 0.96 2.55
C ARG A 41 -0.07 1.59 3.89
N GLU A 42 -1.26 2.16 4.00
CA GLU A 42 -1.76 2.77 5.25
C GLU A 42 -1.99 1.73 6.33
N GLU A 43 -2.61 0.58 6.01
CA GLU A 43 -2.81 -0.55 6.93
C GLU A 43 -1.47 -1.09 7.44
N LEU A 44 -0.52 -1.38 6.54
CA LEU A 44 0.81 -1.88 6.91
C LEU A 44 1.55 -0.89 7.83
N HIS A 45 1.42 0.41 7.56
CA HIS A 45 2.03 1.43 8.40
C HIS A 45 1.38 1.49 9.78
N ALA A 46 0.05 1.40 9.85
CA ALA A 46 -0.69 1.37 11.11
C ALA A 46 -0.32 0.13 11.96
N ASP A 47 -0.22 -1.04 11.34
CA ASP A 47 0.19 -2.29 12.00
C ASP A 47 1.62 -2.18 12.54
N TYR A 48 2.55 -1.66 11.72
CA TYR A 48 3.93 -1.43 12.16
C TYR A 48 4.00 -0.47 13.35
N GLU A 49 3.26 0.63 13.32
CA GLU A 49 3.22 1.55 14.46
C GLU A 49 2.55 0.91 15.69
N TYR A 50 1.53 0.06 15.52
CA TYR A 50 0.92 -0.70 16.60
C TYR A 50 1.95 -1.60 17.29
N THR A 51 2.82 -2.31 16.55
CA THR A 51 3.85 -3.18 17.16
C THR A 51 4.86 -2.44 18.04
N LYS A 52 4.98 -1.12 17.91
CA LYS A 52 5.86 -0.29 18.76
C LYS A 52 5.19 0.21 20.03
N ARG A 53 3.87 0.05 20.17
CA ARG A 53 3.13 0.56 21.32
C ARG A 53 3.26 -0.39 22.53
N PRO A 54 3.18 0.14 23.76
CA PRO A 54 3.27 -0.67 24.97
C PRO A 54 2.04 -1.56 25.21
N ASP A 55 0.91 -1.28 24.55
CA ASP A 55 -0.32 -2.07 24.58
C ASP A 55 -0.45 -3.04 23.39
N ALA A 56 0.63 -3.24 22.64
CA ALA A 56 0.68 -4.20 21.56
C ALA A 56 0.54 -5.64 22.11
N VAL A 57 -0.42 -6.39 21.59
CA VAL A 57 -0.60 -7.80 21.93
C VAL A 57 0.13 -8.66 20.91
N PHE A 58 0.98 -9.56 21.39
CA PHE A 58 1.70 -10.52 20.57
C PHE A 58 1.24 -11.92 20.96
N TYR A 59 0.96 -12.73 19.95
CA TYR A 59 0.62 -14.13 20.12
C TYR A 59 1.72 -14.97 19.47
N SER A 60 2.07 -16.07 20.12
CA SER A 60 2.82 -17.16 19.50
C SER A 60 1.94 -17.93 18.52
N ILE A 61 2.58 -18.69 17.63
CA ILE A 61 1.86 -19.51 16.64
C ILE A 61 0.91 -20.48 17.35
N ASP A 62 1.36 -21.16 18.40
CA ASP A 62 0.55 -22.11 19.18
C ASP A 62 -0.69 -21.44 19.83
N GLU A 63 -0.55 -20.20 20.32
CA GLU A 63 -1.67 -19.43 20.88
C GLU A 63 -2.70 -19.07 19.80
N VAL A 64 -2.23 -18.69 18.61
CA VAL A 64 -3.10 -18.38 17.47
C VAL A 64 -3.83 -19.63 16.98
N GLU A 65 -3.12 -20.75 16.83
CA GLU A 65 -3.71 -22.03 16.40
C GLU A 65 -4.83 -22.46 17.36
N LYS A 66 -4.61 -22.35 18.66
CA LYS A 66 -5.61 -22.67 19.67
C LYS A 66 -6.86 -21.77 19.61
N MET A 67 -6.68 -20.47 19.33
CA MET A 67 -7.83 -19.55 19.15
C MET A 67 -8.70 -19.95 17.96
N PHE A 68 -8.09 -20.37 16.85
CA PHE A 68 -8.83 -20.83 15.67
C PHE A 68 -9.50 -22.20 15.86
N GLU A 69 -8.96 -23.05 16.74
CA GLU A 69 -9.61 -24.31 17.14
C GLU A 69 -10.82 -24.06 18.06
N ASP A 70 -10.70 -23.12 19.00
CA ASP A 70 -11.78 -22.78 19.95
C ASP A 70 -12.95 -22.02 19.29
N GLU A 71 -12.71 -21.24 18.22
CA GLU A 71 -13.77 -20.53 17.45
C GLU A 71 -14.59 -21.44 16.51
N ASN A 72 -14.17 -22.69 16.28
CA ASN A 72 -14.85 -23.65 15.38
C ASN A 72 -15.75 -24.68 16.12
N LEU A 73 -16.22 -24.36 17.34
CA LEU A 73 -17.16 -25.18 18.12
C LEU A 73 -18.58 -24.57 18.22
#